data_AF-A0A0Q6VX04-F1
#
_entry.id   AF-A0A0Q6VX04-F1
#
_cell.length_a   1.000
_cell.length_b   1.000
_cell.length_c   1.000
_cell.angle_alpha   90.00
_cell.angle_beta   90.00
_cell.angle_gamma   90.00
#
_symmetry.space_group_name_H-M   'P 1'
#
loop_
_entity.id
_entity.type
_entity.pdbx_description
1 polymer ?
#
loop_
_entity_poly.entity_id
_entity_poly.type
_entity_poly.pdbx_seq_one_letter_code
_entity_poly.pdbx_strand_id
1 'polypeptide(L)'
;MEADEVARSIKTINRIAYNLVDFLNWLNAHGISPERATYAQVLAYQEDIRNGRWGKGNRELSPAWANEKADEACSFLRWFAENGYRAAFTVQTRQVRVPSLSGQGKTENREVRNSRCKGSYDPLHVLSLPSEPAVLTWLDAVRLRRGRSKSLACRGVVELATRKLETCSIAVEQWPTGEEITKAERGGKKQVRIMITNNTKNSRPRAVDFDVQFARIVRSWIDGPRVNLAEIYFRRTGIRPRQLFLSDAKGFEGTPISPVTLYECFKMRTEGGPEIWFPHLGRHYSICAGLIEGLRKEATAMNGLLHNMPLNWVKNRTEYHLNIQRRKAGHLSAATTEIYTQWVETNLILRPTTDEWHSFLETGDSACQKTV
;
A
#
# COMPACT_ATOMS: atom_id res chain seq x y z
N MET A 1 -34.91 -8.76 11.80
CA MET A 1 -33.81 -8.34 10.91
C MET A 1 -32.67 -7.97 11.84
N GLU A 2 -31.85 -8.95 12.21
CA GLU A 2 -30.74 -8.74 13.14
C GLU A 2 -29.75 -7.76 12.51
N ALA A 3 -29.46 -6.68 13.24
CA ALA A 3 -28.37 -5.79 12.90
C ALA A 3 -27.09 -6.62 13.03
N ASP A 4 -26.52 -6.99 11.88
CA ASP A 4 -25.20 -7.58 11.77
C ASP A 4 -24.22 -6.63 12.49
N GLU A 5 -23.89 -6.94 13.74
CA GLU A 5 -23.03 -6.13 14.58
C GLU A 5 -21.61 -6.31 14.07
N VAL A 6 -21.28 -5.61 12.97
CA VAL A 6 -19.94 -5.57 12.41
C VAL A 6 -19.05 -4.88 13.44
N ALA A 7 -18.48 -5.68 14.34
CA ALA A 7 -17.56 -5.23 15.36
C ALA A 7 -16.44 -4.43 14.68
N ARG A 8 -16.40 -3.12 14.96
CA ARG A 8 -15.37 -2.23 14.41
C ARG A 8 -14.02 -2.71 14.96
N SER A 9 -13.00 -2.72 14.10
CA SER A 9 -11.66 -3.10 14.55
C SER A 9 -11.20 -2.20 15.71
N ILE A 10 -10.44 -2.75 16.67
CA ILE A 10 -9.87 -1.98 17.80
C ILE A 10 -9.11 -0.74 17.31
N LYS A 11 -8.43 -0.85 16.16
CA LYS A 11 -7.74 0.29 15.53
C LYS A 11 -8.70 1.41 15.12
N THR A 12 -9.87 1.07 14.59
CA THR A 12 -10.92 2.02 14.23
C THR A 12 -11.46 2.69 15.49
N ILE A 13 -11.73 1.92 16.55
CA ILE A 13 -12.22 2.44 17.84
C ILE A 13 -11.21 3.42 18.44
N ASN A 14 -9.93 3.04 18.51
CA ASN A 14 -8.89 3.92 19.04
C ASN A 14 -8.74 5.21 18.23
N ARG A 15 -8.92 5.15 16.90
CA ARG A 15 -8.86 6.34 16.04
C ARG A 15 -10.05 7.27 16.28
N ILE A 16 -11.25 6.71 16.44
CA ILE A 16 -12.45 7.47 16.80
C ILE A 16 -12.24 8.17 18.14
N ALA A 17 -11.83 7.42 19.18
CA ALA A 17 -11.58 7.97 20.50
C ALA A 17 -10.54 9.09 20.48
N TYR A 18 -9.42 8.89 19.77
CA TYR A 18 -8.39 9.92 19.61
C TYR A 18 -8.93 11.19 18.94
N ASN A 19 -9.73 11.05 17.88
CA ASN A 19 -10.31 12.19 17.16
C ASN A 19 -11.35 12.93 18.01
N LEU A 20 -12.15 12.20 18.81
CA LEU A 20 -13.12 12.80 19.73
C LEU A 20 -12.42 13.60 20.84
N VAL A 21 -11.44 13.00 21.51
CA VAL A 21 -10.70 13.67 22.59
C VAL A 21 -10.03 14.95 22.07
N ASP A 22 -9.42 14.90 20.88
CA ASP A 22 -8.81 16.06 20.25
C ASP A 22 -9.82 17.19 19.99
N PHE A 23 -11.02 16.85 19.50
CA PHE A 23 -12.09 17.82 19.27
C PHE A 23 -12.65 18.40 20.58
N LEU A 24 -12.90 17.56 21.59
CA LEU A 24 -13.39 18.01 22.89
C LEU A 24 -12.38 18.93 23.59
N ASN A 25 -11.09 18.64 23.46
CA ASN A 25 -10.03 19.52 23.94
C ASN A 25 -10.02 20.86 23.20
N TRP A 26 -10.25 20.86 21.88
CA TRP A 26 -10.37 22.11 21.11
C TRP A 26 -11.55 22.94 21.58
N LEU A 27 -12.72 22.32 21.78
CA LEU A 27 -13.91 22.98 22.33
C LEU A 27 -13.62 23.60 23.70
N ASN A 28 -13.01 22.83 24.60
CA ASN A 28 -12.65 23.29 25.94
C ASN A 28 -11.68 24.50 25.89
N ALA A 29 -10.66 24.44 25.03
CA ALA A 29 -9.71 25.54 24.86
C ALA A 29 -10.36 26.84 24.36
N HIS A 30 -11.48 26.74 23.64
CA HIS A 30 -12.25 27.88 23.16
C HIS A 30 -13.44 28.24 24.06
N GLY A 31 -13.58 27.59 25.22
CA GLY A 31 -14.70 27.83 26.15
C GLY A 31 -16.07 27.44 25.58
N ILE A 32 -16.11 26.49 24.63
CA ILE A 32 -17.34 26.03 23.98
C ILE A 32 -17.76 24.72 24.62
N SER A 33 -19.03 24.64 25.04
CA SER A 33 -19.59 23.38 25.54
C SER A 33 -20.06 22.49 24.38
N PRO A 34 -19.93 21.15 24.47
CA PRO A 34 -20.38 20.23 23.41
C PRO A 34 -21.87 20.34 23.08
N GLU A 35 -22.69 20.74 24.04
CA GLU A 35 -24.15 20.93 23.90
C GLU A 35 -24.47 22.12 22.99
N ARG A 36 -23.62 23.16 23.04
CA ARG A 36 -23.77 24.41 22.28
C ARG A 36 -22.94 24.43 21.00
N ALA A 37 -22.12 23.41 20.78
CA ALA A 37 -21.25 23.35 19.61
C ALA A 37 -22.05 23.40 18.30
N THR A 38 -21.72 24.30 17.40
CA THR A 38 -22.40 24.54 16.12
C THR A 38 -21.58 24.00 14.96
N TYR A 39 -22.21 23.90 13.80
CA TYR A 39 -21.50 23.44 12.61
C TYR A 39 -20.36 24.39 12.21
N ALA A 40 -20.52 25.70 12.41
CA ALA A 40 -19.48 26.69 12.19
C ALA A 40 -18.24 26.46 13.06
N GLN A 41 -18.42 26.00 14.31
CA GLN A 41 -17.30 25.69 15.20
C GLN A 41 -16.58 24.41 14.77
N VAL A 42 -17.27 23.42 14.21
CA VAL A 42 -16.62 22.26 13.57
C VAL A 42 -15.77 22.70 12.36
N LEU A 43 -16.23 23.69 11.59
CA LEU A 43 -15.46 24.26 10.49
C LEU A 43 -14.24 25.04 10.98
N ALA A 44 -14.36 25.81 12.07
CA ALA A 44 -13.23 26.49 12.70
C ALA A 44 -12.17 25.49 13.20
N TYR A 45 -12.60 24.42 13.88
CA TYR A 45 -11.74 23.31 14.27
C TYR A 45 -11.00 22.66 13.08
N GLN A 46 -11.72 22.39 11.98
CA GLN A 46 -11.13 21.87 10.75
C GLN A 46 -10.03 22.80 10.21
N GLU A 47 -10.29 24.11 10.20
CA GLU A 47 -9.39 25.12 9.68
C GLU A 47 -8.17 25.35 10.58
N ASP A 48 -8.35 25.28 11.90
CA ASP A 48 -7.24 25.36 12.86
C ASP A 48 -6.30 24.16 12.74
N ILE A 49 -6.84 22.95 12.54
CA ILE A 49 -6.04 21.76 12.25
C ILE A 49 -5.27 21.94 10.93
N ARG A 50 -5.96 22.42 9.89
CA ARG A 50 -5.35 22.59 8.56
C ARG A 50 -4.17 23.54 8.61
N ASN A 51 -4.32 24.66 9.31
CA ASN A 51 -3.31 25.71 9.42
C ASN A 51 -2.28 25.45 10.53
N GLY A 52 -2.33 24.28 11.17
CA GLY A 52 -1.42 23.93 12.26
C GLY A 52 -1.60 24.76 13.53
N ARG A 53 -2.71 25.50 13.67
CA ARG A 53 -3.07 26.24 14.90
C ARG A 53 -3.57 25.31 16.00
N TRP A 54 -4.05 24.12 15.63
CA TRP A 54 -4.46 23.08 16.56
C TRP A 54 -3.90 21.70 16.16
N GLY A 55 -3.58 20.89 17.15
CA GLY A 55 -3.06 19.52 16.98
C GLY A 55 -1.61 19.36 17.40
N LYS A 56 -1.10 18.13 17.30
CA LYS A 56 0.22 17.77 17.83
C LYS A 56 1.35 18.34 16.96
N GLY A 57 2.06 19.33 17.50
CA GLY A 57 3.34 19.82 16.96
C GLY A 57 3.26 21.01 16.00
N ASN A 58 2.22 21.86 16.10
CA ASN A 58 2.05 23.09 15.33
C ASN A 58 2.33 22.92 13.82
N ARG A 59 1.88 21.80 13.25
CA ARG A 59 2.14 21.45 11.85
C ARG A 59 0.84 21.42 11.08
N GLU A 60 0.85 22.02 9.90
CA GLU A 60 -0.23 21.89 8.92
C GLU A 60 -0.49 20.41 8.60
N LEU A 61 -1.74 19.98 8.74
CA LEU A 61 -2.17 18.64 8.36
C LEU A 61 -2.82 18.65 6.98
N SER A 62 -2.75 17.50 6.30
CA SER A 62 -3.34 17.40 4.98
C SER A 62 -4.87 17.60 5.05
N PRO A 63 -5.48 18.13 3.97
CA PRO A 63 -6.93 18.29 3.87
C PRO A 63 -7.72 17.03 4.23
N ALA A 64 -7.20 15.84 3.89
CA ALA A 64 -7.83 14.57 4.22
C ALA A 64 -7.91 14.32 5.74
N TRP A 65 -6.84 14.62 6.47
CA TRP A 65 -6.77 14.47 7.93
C TRP A 65 -7.69 15.46 8.65
N ALA A 66 -7.65 16.73 8.25
CA ALA A 66 -8.53 17.76 8.81
C ALA A 66 -10.01 17.40 8.58
N ASN A 67 -10.35 16.95 7.37
CA ASN A 67 -11.71 16.51 7.04
C ASN A 67 -12.14 15.29 7.87
N GLU A 68 -11.28 14.28 8.03
CA GLU A 68 -11.60 13.09 8.82
C GLU A 68 -11.96 13.44 10.27
N LYS A 69 -11.16 14.32 10.90
CA LYS A 69 -11.42 14.78 12.27
C LYS A 69 -12.74 15.56 12.38
N ALA A 70 -13.00 16.45 11.43
CA ALA A 70 -14.24 17.22 11.39
C ALA A 70 -15.48 16.34 11.12
N ASP A 71 -15.34 15.27 10.33
CA ASP A 71 -16.41 14.30 10.09
C ASP A 71 -16.73 13.47 11.33
N GLU A 72 -15.70 13.08 12.09
CA GLU A 72 -15.88 12.37 13.35
C GLU A 72 -16.54 13.28 14.40
N ALA A 73 -16.14 14.55 14.48
CA ALA A 73 -16.80 15.55 15.31
C ALA A 73 -18.28 15.72 14.94
N CYS A 74 -18.60 15.78 13.64
CA CYS A 74 -19.99 15.83 13.19
C CYS A 74 -20.78 14.58 13.57
N SER A 75 -20.18 13.39 13.42
CA SER A 75 -20.81 12.12 13.81
C SER A 75 -21.11 12.09 15.30
N PHE A 76 -20.16 12.53 16.13
CA PHE A 76 -20.33 12.65 17.57
C PHE A 76 -21.47 13.62 17.93
N LEU A 77 -21.49 14.83 17.38
CA LEU A 77 -22.52 15.82 17.71
C LEU A 77 -23.93 15.41 17.25
N ARG A 78 -24.05 14.68 16.14
CA ARG A 78 -25.33 14.07 15.72
C ARG A 78 -25.78 13.00 16.71
N TRP A 79 -24.89 12.05 17.04
CA TRP A 79 -25.17 11.02 18.04
C TRP A 79 -25.54 11.64 19.41
N PHE A 80 -24.84 12.69 19.82
CA PHE A 80 -25.07 13.40 21.08
C PHE A 80 -26.46 14.05 21.10
N ALA A 81 -26.94 14.56 19.96
CA ALA A 81 -28.30 15.07 19.80
C ALA A 81 -29.36 13.96 19.77
N GLU A 82 -29.12 12.87 19.04
CA GLU A 82 -30.02 11.71 18.95
C GLU A 82 -30.27 11.05 20.31
N ASN A 83 -29.30 11.14 21.23
CA ASN A 83 -29.43 10.63 22.60
C ASN A 83 -29.96 11.68 23.60
N GLY A 84 -30.42 12.83 23.12
CA GLY A 84 -31.08 13.85 23.95
C GLY A 84 -30.16 14.70 24.82
N TYR A 85 -28.84 14.58 24.67
CA TYR A 85 -27.87 15.37 25.44
C TYR A 85 -27.70 16.81 24.93
N ARG A 86 -28.21 17.10 23.72
CA ARG A 86 -28.20 18.44 23.13
C ARG A 86 -29.34 18.61 22.13
N ALA A 87 -29.58 19.86 21.74
CA ALA A 87 -30.48 20.17 20.63
C ALA A 87 -29.97 19.61 19.30
N ALA A 88 -30.89 19.44 18.34
CA ALA A 88 -30.63 18.91 17.01
C ALA A 88 -29.41 19.59 16.35
N PHE A 89 -28.52 18.78 15.80
CA PHE A 89 -27.30 19.23 15.15
C PHE A 89 -27.38 19.00 13.64
N THR A 90 -27.61 20.08 12.90
CA THR A 90 -27.72 20.02 11.42
C THR A 90 -26.36 20.29 10.78
N VAL A 91 -25.91 19.34 9.97
CA VAL A 91 -24.71 19.49 9.13
C VAL A 91 -25.16 19.75 7.71
N GLN A 92 -24.65 20.83 7.11
CA GLN A 92 -24.91 21.09 5.70
C GLN A 92 -24.13 20.08 4.84
N THR A 93 -24.83 19.40 3.96
CA THR A 93 -24.30 18.33 3.11
C THR A 93 -24.63 18.57 1.64
N ARG A 94 -23.94 17.84 0.77
CA ARG A 94 -24.22 17.74 -0.67
C ARG A 94 -24.01 16.29 -1.12
N GLN A 95 -24.69 15.92 -2.19
CA GLN A 95 -24.51 14.61 -2.80
C GLN A 95 -23.29 14.63 -3.74
N VAL A 96 -22.41 13.63 -3.60
CA VAL A 96 -21.27 13.41 -4.50
C VAL A 96 -21.31 11.98 -5.02
N ARG A 97 -21.14 11.82 -6.33
CA ARG A 97 -20.96 10.50 -6.94
C ARG A 97 -19.59 9.96 -6.59
N VAL A 98 -19.55 8.83 -5.89
CA VAL A 98 -18.31 8.11 -5.58
C VAL A 98 -18.33 6.73 -6.25
N PRO A 99 -17.18 6.16 -6.64
CA PRO A 99 -17.12 4.80 -7.18
C PRO A 99 -17.60 3.80 -6.11
N SER A 100 -18.58 2.97 -6.44
CA SER A 100 -19.10 1.96 -5.51
C SER A 100 -18.09 0.85 -5.29
N LEU A 101 -18.03 0.34 -4.05
CA LEU A 101 -17.12 -0.75 -3.65
C LEU A 101 -17.56 -2.12 -4.18
N SER A 102 -18.80 -2.26 -4.68
CA SER A 102 -19.46 -3.54 -4.95
C SER A 102 -19.56 -3.95 -6.42
N GLY A 103 -19.12 -3.14 -7.39
CA GLY A 103 -19.19 -3.54 -8.81
C GLY A 103 -18.40 -2.64 -9.77
N GLN A 104 -17.95 -3.22 -10.88
CA GLN A 104 -17.32 -2.50 -11.99
C GLN A 104 -18.25 -1.37 -12.48
N GLY A 105 -17.78 -0.12 -12.42
CA GLY A 105 -18.43 1.03 -13.07
C GLY A 105 -19.67 1.60 -12.38
N LYS A 106 -20.18 1.03 -11.28
CA LYS A 106 -21.30 1.62 -10.55
C LYS A 106 -20.81 2.78 -9.69
N THR A 107 -21.44 3.93 -9.84
CA THR A 107 -21.28 5.07 -8.93
C THR A 107 -22.40 5.03 -7.91
N GLU A 108 -22.07 5.31 -6.65
CA GLU A 108 -23.03 5.50 -5.57
C GLU A 108 -23.07 6.99 -5.22
N ASN A 109 -24.25 7.51 -4.94
CA ASN A 109 -24.38 8.85 -4.38
C ASN A 109 -24.05 8.75 -2.90
N ARG A 110 -23.00 9.45 -2.48
CA ARG A 110 -22.62 9.58 -1.09
C ARG A 110 -22.88 11.01 -0.65
N GLU A 111 -23.59 11.12 0.45
CA GLU A 111 -23.75 12.39 1.13
C GLU A 111 -22.40 12.78 1.77
N VAL A 112 -21.87 13.94 1.39
CA VAL A 112 -20.66 14.50 1.97
C VAL A 112 -20.94 15.87 2.52
N ARG A 113 -20.27 16.18 3.63
CA ARG A 113 -20.33 17.48 4.28
C ARG A 113 -19.86 18.62 3.36
N ASN A 114 -20.55 19.77 3.40
CA ASN A 114 -20.14 20.98 2.71
C ASN A 114 -18.86 21.56 3.35
N SER A 115 -18.06 22.30 2.59
CA SER A 115 -16.83 22.95 3.09
C SER A 115 -15.75 22.01 3.62
N ARG A 116 -15.74 20.74 3.17
CA ARG A 116 -14.55 19.89 3.27
C ARG A 116 -13.38 20.58 2.57
N CYS A 117 -12.21 20.61 3.21
CA CYS A 117 -10.99 21.09 2.59
C CYS A 117 -10.73 20.31 1.30
N LYS A 118 -10.50 21.01 0.18
CA LYS A 118 -10.06 20.37 -1.06
C LYS A 118 -8.63 19.87 -0.86
N GLY A 119 -8.39 18.60 -1.17
CA GLY A 119 -7.03 18.12 -1.35
C GLY A 119 -6.38 18.83 -2.53
N SER A 120 -5.06 19.04 -2.47
CA SER A 120 -4.26 19.09 -3.69
C SER A 120 -4.41 17.71 -4.33
N TYR A 121 -5.32 17.60 -5.30
CA TYR A 121 -5.28 16.52 -6.25
C TYR A 121 -4.28 17.00 -7.29
N ASP A 122 -3.06 16.48 -7.23
CA ASP A 122 -2.12 16.63 -8.34
C ASP A 122 -2.50 15.59 -9.39
N PRO A 123 -3.17 15.98 -10.50
CA PRO A 123 -3.56 15.04 -11.55
C PRO A 123 -2.35 14.44 -12.27
N LEU A 124 -1.14 14.98 -12.06
CA LEU A 124 0.12 14.52 -12.62
C LEU A 124 0.98 13.77 -11.60
N HIS A 125 0.42 13.35 -10.46
CA HIS A 125 1.19 12.57 -9.48
C HIS A 125 1.53 11.17 -10.01
N VAL A 126 2.58 11.09 -10.80
CA VAL A 126 3.14 9.84 -11.30
C VAL A 126 3.86 9.16 -10.14
N LEU A 127 3.51 7.89 -9.93
CA LEU A 127 4.13 7.05 -8.93
C LEU A 127 5.66 6.98 -9.16
N SER A 128 6.46 7.58 -8.28
CA SER A 128 7.92 7.44 -8.35
C SER A 128 8.34 6.11 -7.71
N LEU A 129 8.82 5.19 -8.54
CA LEU A 129 9.29 3.87 -8.11
C LEU A 129 10.81 3.77 -8.25
N PRO A 130 11.49 3.10 -7.30
CA PRO A 130 12.92 2.85 -7.44
C PRO A 130 13.21 1.88 -8.59
N SER A 131 14.44 1.94 -9.08
CA SER A 131 14.95 0.95 -10.04
C SER A 131 15.16 -0.42 -9.37
N GLU A 132 15.19 -1.48 -10.17
CA GLU A 132 15.48 -2.83 -9.69
C GLU A 132 16.84 -2.94 -8.99
N PRO A 133 17.96 -2.39 -9.53
CA PRO A 133 19.24 -2.39 -8.82
C PRO A 133 19.18 -1.70 -7.45
N ALA A 134 18.41 -0.61 -7.31
CA ALA A 134 18.26 0.06 -6.03
C ALA A 134 17.50 -0.81 -5.02
N VAL A 135 16.44 -1.50 -5.45
CA VAL A 135 15.69 -2.44 -4.58
C VAL A 135 16.57 -3.61 -4.15
N LEU A 136 17.38 -4.17 -5.04
CA LEU A 136 18.32 -5.25 -4.71
C LEU A 136 19.39 -4.78 -3.72
N THR A 137 20.00 -3.63 -3.97
CA THR A 137 20.98 -2.99 -3.06
C THR A 137 20.39 -2.79 -1.66
N TRP A 138 19.14 -2.32 -1.58
CA TRP A 138 18.43 -2.19 -0.31
C TRP A 138 18.17 -3.56 0.36
N LEU A 139 17.72 -4.57 -0.37
CA LEU A 139 17.47 -5.91 0.18
C LEU A 139 18.74 -6.55 0.76
N ASP A 140 19.88 -6.38 0.09
CA ASP A 140 21.18 -6.84 0.56
C ASP A 140 21.62 -6.09 1.82
N ALA A 141 21.45 -4.77 1.84
CA ALA A 141 21.73 -4.00 3.06
C ALA A 141 20.83 -4.44 4.23
N VAL A 142 19.55 -4.76 4.00
CA VAL A 142 18.67 -5.29 5.05
C VAL A 142 19.19 -6.64 5.52
N ARG A 143 19.61 -7.51 4.61
CA ARG A 143 20.18 -8.83 4.95
C ARG A 143 21.41 -8.68 5.85
N LEU A 144 22.34 -7.82 5.46
CA LEU A 144 23.60 -7.60 6.17
C LEU A 144 23.39 -6.93 7.54
N ARG A 145 22.55 -5.90 7.61
CA ARG A 145 22.40 -5.07 8.83
C ARG A 145 21.32 -5.56 9.79
N ARG A 146 20.31 -6.25 9.28
CA ARG A 146 19.09 -6.61 10.03
C ARG A 146 18.85 -8.11 10.11
N GLY A 147 19.57 -8.91 9.33
CA GLY A 147 19.47 -10.37 9.34
C GLY A 147 18.69 -10.93 8.15
N ARG A 148 18.87 -12.22 7.92
CA ARG A 148 18.29 -12.96 6.79
C ARG A 148 16.77 -12.98 6.89
N SER A 149 16.20 -13.23 8.07
CA SER A 149 14.75 -13.35 8.24
C SER A 149 14.00 -12.07 7.85
N LYS A 150 14.52 -10.90 8.27
CA LYS A 150 13.92 -9.60 7.97
C LYS A 150 14.07 -9.26 6.50
N SER A 151 15.21 -9.58 5.89
CA SER A 151 15.39 -9.44 4.43
C SER A 151 14.41 -10.33 3.64
N LEU A 152 14.18 -11.58 4.06
CA LEU A 152 13.20 -12.46 3.42
C LEU A 152 11.76 -11.94 3.58
N ALA A 153 11.40 -11.37 4.73
CA ALA A 153 10.09 -10.74 4.93
C ALA A 153 9.93 -9.49 4.04
N CYS A 154 10.97 -8.66 3.95
CA CYS A 154 11.00 -7.50 3.05
C CYS A 154 10.85 -7.92 1.58
N ARG A 155 11.63 -8.91 1.14
CA ARG A 155 11.51 -9.49 -0.19
C ARG A 155 10.12 -10.10 -0.42
N GLY A 156 9.51 -10.71 0.61
CA GLY A 156 8.14 -11.21 0.56
C GLY A 156 7.10 -10.14 0.21
N VAL A 157 7.25 -8.90 0.69
CA VAL A 157 6.37 -7.78 0.26
C VAL A 157 6.56 -7.49 -1.23
N VAL A 158 7.81 -7.41 -1.69
CA VAL A 158 8.21 -7.06 -3.05
C VAL A 158 7.85 -8.16 -4.06
N GLU A 159 7.92 -9.43 -3.68
CA GLU A 159 7.63 -10.57 -4.56
C GLU A 159 6.12 -10.89 -4.59
N LEU A 160 5.44 -10.78 -3.44
CA LEU A 160 4.05 -11.24 -3.29
C LEU A 160 3.02 -10.11 -3.44
N ALA A 161 3.44 -8.85 -3.51
CA ALA A 161 2.57 -7.66 -3.46
C ALA A 161 1.64 -7.65 -2.22
N THR A 162 2.08 -8.26 -1.12
CA THR A 162 1.30 -8.36 0.12
C THR A 162 1.34 -7.06 0.91
N ARG A 163 0.29 -6.79 1.68
CA ARG A 163 0.32 -5.72 2.69
C ARG A 163 1.23 -6.14 3.82
N LYS A 164 1.87 -5.18 4.47
CA LYS A 164 2.72 -5.37 5.65
C LYS A 164 2.16 -6.34 6.69
N LEU A 165 0.89 -6.18 7.06
CA LEU A 165 0.20 -7.06 8.03
C LEU A 165 0.03 -8.49 7.50
N GLU A 166 -0.32 -8.62 6.21
CA GLU A 166 -0.47 -9.93 5.56
C GLU A 166 0.87 -10.66 5.58
N THR A 167 1.97 -10.00 5.17
CA THR A 167 3.33 -10.57 5.16
C THR A 167 3.76 -11.08 6.52
N CYS A 168 3.56 -10.28 7.58
CA CYS A 168 3.89 -10.67 8.96
C CYS A 168 3.03 -11.84 9.48
N SER A 169 1.90 -12.14 8.82
CA SER A 169 0.94 -13.16 9.24
C SER A 169 0.89 -14.40 8.34
N ILE A 170 1.75 -14.48 7.33
CA ILE A 170 1.93 -15.69 6.54
C ILE A 170 2.40 -16.78 7.49
N ALA A 171 1.66 -17.88 7.57
CA ALA A 171 2.01 -19.06 8.34
C ALA A 171 2.91 -19.99 7.54
N VAL A 172 3.66 -20.85 8.24
CA VAL A 172 4.51 -21.86 7.60
C VAL A 172 3.70 -22.80 6.71
N GLU A 173 2.54 -23.24 7.19
CA GLU A 173 1.64 -24.14 6.46
C GLU A 173 1.09 -23.54 5.16
N GLN A 174 1.11 -22.21 5.01
CA GLN A 174 0.69 -21.54 3.78
C GLN A 174 1.78 -21.54 2.71
N TRP A 175 3.04 -21.83 3.06
CA TRP A 175 4.14 -21.86 2.11
C TRP A 175 4.22 -23.21 1.40
N PRO A 176 4.61 -23.28 0.11
CA PRO A 176 4.67 -24.55 -0.59
C PRO A 176 5.70 -25.48 0.05
N THR A 177 5.39 -26.76 0.06
CA THR A 177 6.29 -27.82 0.51
C THR A 177 7.49 -27.95 -0.44
N GLY A 178 8.58 -28.58 0.04
CA GLY A 178 9.76 -28.84 -0.80
C GLY A 178 9.44 -29.70 -2.03
N GLU A 179 8.48 -30.63 -1.89
CA GLU A 179 8.01 -31.49 -2.98
C GLU A 179 7.24 -30.71 -4.04
N GLU A 180 6.30 -29.85 -3.64
CA GLU A 180 5.53 -29.00 -4.57
C GLU A 180 6.44 -28.08 -5.38
N ILE A 181 7.46 -27.49 -4.75
CA ILE A 181 8.45 -26.64 -5.43
C ILE A 181 9.26 -27.48 -6.42
N THR A 182 9.74 -28.66 -6.01
CA THR A 182 10.52 -29.56 -6.89
C THR A 182 9.70 -30.03 -8.09
N LYS A 183 8.42 -30.36 -7.87
CA LYS A 183 7.49 -30.72 -8.94
C LYS A 183 7.26 -29.56 -9.91
N ALA A 184 7.16 -28.33 -9.40
CA ALA A 184 7.02 -27.14 -10.24
C ALA A 184 8.27 -26.91 -11.10
N GLU A 185 9.47 -27.00 -10.52
CA GLU A 185 10.75 -26.83 -11.23
C GLU A 185 10.94 -27.89 -12.32
N ARG A 186 10.71 -29.17 -12.00
CA ARG A 186 10.80 -30.28 -12.99
C ARG A 186 9.79 -30.13 -14.13
N GLY A 187 8.62 -29.55 -13.84
CA GLY A 187 7.60 -29.23 -14.84
C GLY A 187 7.88 -27.94 -15.61
N GLY A 188 9.04 -27.29 -15.43
CA GLY A 188 9.39 -26.04 -16.10
C GLY A 188 8.55 -24.82 -15.67
N LYS A 189 7.84 -24.92 -14.54
CA LYS A 189 7.02 -23.80 -14.04
C LYS A 189 7.93 -22.74 -13.43
N LYS A 190 7.77 -21.49 -13.89
CA LYS A 190 8.46 -20.33 -13.33
C LYS A 190 7.84 -19.83 -12.02
N GLN A 191 6.62 -20.25 -11.72
CA GLN A 191 5.84 -19.74 -10.59
C GLN A 191 5.17 -20.86 -9.79
N VAL A 192 5.00 -20.60 -8.50
CA VAL A 192 4.19 -21.39 -7.57
C VAL A 192 3.15 -20.50 -6.90
N ARG A 193 2.14 -21.12 -6.29
CA ARG A 193 0.99 -20.46 -5.70
C ARG A 193 0.94 -20.68 -4.20
N ILE A 194 0.60 -19.63 -3.46
CA ILE A 194 0.17 -19.71 -2.06
C ILE A 194 -1.19 -19.06 -1.86
N MET A 195 -1.88 -19.45 -0.78
CA MET A 195 -3.12 -18.81 -0.35
C MET A 195 -2.85 -17.89 0.83
N ILE A 196 -3.09 -16.59 0.69
CA ILE A 196 -3.05 -15.63 1.80
C ILE A 196 -4.42 -15.60 2.47
N THR A 197 -4.50 -16.09 3.71
CA THR A 197 -5.76 -16.21 4.47
C THR A 197 -5.86 -15.20 5.62
N ASN A 198 -4.74 -14.80 6.21
CA ASN A 198 -4.70 -13.94 7.40
C ASN A 198 -4.55 -12.46 7.06
N ASN A 199 -5.17 -11.59 7.87
CA ASN A 199 -5.12 -10.13 7.76
C ASN A 199 -5.47 -9.58 6.36
N THR A 200 -6.28 -10.32 5.61
CA THR A 200 -6.78 -9.88 4.30
C THR A 200 -7.92 -8.88 4.50
N LYS A 201 -8.05 -7.95 3.54
CA LYS A 201 -9.18 -7.01 3.54
C LYS A 201 -10.49 -7.80 3.41
N ASN A 202 -11.45 -7.52 4.30
CA ASN A 202 -12.74 -8.21 4.40
C ASN A 202 -12.62 -9.72 4.66
N SER A 203 -11.51 -10.19 5.22
CA SER A 203 -11.26 -11.60 5.56
C SER A 203 -11.42 -12.57 4.38
N ARG A 204 -11.24 -12.10 3.13
CA ARG A 204 -11.32 -12.93 1.93
C ARG A 204 -9.95 -13.50 1.58
N PRO A 205 -9.76 -14.83 1.56
CA PRO A 205 -8.52 -15.44 1.11
C PRO A 205 -8.24 -15.10 -0.36
N ARG A 206 -6.97 -15.08 -0.75
CA ARG A 206 -6.59 -14.96 -2.17
C ARG A 206 -5.36 -15.76 -2.52
N ALA A 207 -5.33 -16.23 -3.76
CA ALA A 207 -4.16 -16.85 -4.36
C ALA A 207 -3.13 -15.79 -4.78
N VAL A 208 -1.86 -16.07 -4.54
CA VAL A 208 -0.73 -15.28 -4.99
C VAL A 208 0.24 -16.20 -5.71
N ASP A 209 0.45 -15.91 -6.99
CA ASP A 209 1.48 -16.56 -7.81
C ASP A 209 2.78 -15.74 -7.74
N PHE A 210 3.91 -16.42 -7.57
CA PHE A 210 5.23 -15.80 -7.41
C PHE A 210 6.35 -16.74 -7.84
N ASP A 211 7.56 -16.20 -7.94
CA ASP A 211 8.74 -16.89 -8.45
C ASP A 211 9.10 -18.16 -7.65
N VAL A 212 9.36 -19.25 -8.38
CA VAL A 212 9.68 -20.56 -7.79
C VAL A 212 11.03 -20.56 -7.08
N GLN A 213 12.01 -19.77 -7.53
CA GLN A 213 13.31 -19.67 -6.88
C GLN A 213 13.19 -18.94 -5.54
N PHE A 214 12.36 -17.90 -5.45
CA PHE A 214 12.04 -17.29 -4.16
C PHE A 214 11.34 -18.26 -3.22
N ALA A 215 10.41 -19.09 -3.73
CA ALA A 215 9.79 -20.16 -2.96
C ALA A 215 10.81 -21.13 -2.36
N ARG A 216 11.79 -21.56 -3.17
CA ARG A 216 12.90 -22.43 -2.76
C ARG A 216 13.77 -21.79 -1.68
N ILE A 217 14.13 -20.51 -1.85
CA ILE A 217 14.95 -19.77 -0.88
C ILE A 217 14.24 -19.73 0.48
N VAL A 218 12.96 -19.39 0.51
CA VAL A 218 12.20 -19.33 1.76
C VAL A 218 11.99 -20.73 2.35
N ARG A 219 11.74 -21.76 1.52
CA ARG A 219 11.63 -23.15 2.00
C ARG A 219 12.91 -23.61 2.72
N SER A 220 14.09 -23.32 2.15
CA SER A 220 15.38 -23.59 2.81
C SER A 220 15.52 -22.89 4.17
N TRP A 221 14.94 -21.70 4.32
CA TRP A 221 14.91 -20.99 5.58
C TRP A 221 13.98 -21.68 6.59
N ILE A 222 12.79 -22.10 6.16
CA ILE A 222 11.81 -22.78 7.01
C ILE A 222 12.38 -24.10 7.54
N ASP A 223 12.99 -24.91 6.66
CA ASP A 223 13.50 -26.24 6.99
C ASP A 223 14.84 -26.22 7.74
N GLY A 224 15.57 -25.11 7.66
CA GLY A 224 16.86 -24.95 8.33
C GLY A 224 16.79 -23.96 9.51
N PRO A 225 17.32 -22.73 9.37
CA PRO A 225 17.50 -21.82 10.50
C PRO A 225 16.24 -21.53 11.33
N ARG A 226 15.05 -21.50 10.69
CA ARG A 226 13.80 -21.19 11.37
C ARG A 226 13.44 -22.23 12.44
N VAL A 227 13.80 -23.50 12.25
CA VAL A 227 13.46 -24.59 13.20
C VAL A 227 14.03 -24.28 14.59
N ASN A 228 15.32 -23.92 14.64
CA ASN A 228 15.98 -23.56 15.89
C ASN A 228 15.39 -22.29 16.52
N LEU A 229 15.05 -21.29 15.70
CA LEU A 229 14.41 -20.05 16.17
C LEU A 229 13.03 -20.33 16.78
N ALA A 230 12.24 -21.22 16.16
CA ALA A 230 10.93 -21.60 16.69
C ALA A 230 11.05 -22.37 18.01
N GLU A 231 12.09 -23.17 18.19
CA GLU A 231 12.40 -23.86 19.43
C GLU A 231 12.82 -22.89 20.55
N ILE A 232 13.69 -21.92 20.25
CA ILE A 232 14.07 -20.86 21.19
C ILE A 232 12.83 -20.08 21.66
N TYR A 233 11.95 -19.69 20.72
CA TYR A 233 10.70 -19.00 21.05
C TYR A 233 9.79 -19.85 21.95
N PHE A 234 9.66 -21.14 21.65
CA PHE A 234 8.83 -22.06 22.43
C PHE A 234 9.37 -22.22 23.86
N ARG A 235 10.67 -22.41 24.04
CA ARG A 235 11.27 -22.50 25.38
C ARG A 235 11.05 -21.24 26.22
N ARG A 236 11.05 -20.07 25.56
CA ARG A 236 10.83 -18.77 26.23
C ARG A 236 9.36 -18.49 26.55
N THR A 237 8.42 -18.94 25.73
CA THR A 237 7.02 -18.49 25.78
C THR A 237 5.98 -19.59 26.00
N GLY A 238 6.36 -20.86 25.89
CA GLY A 238 5.45 -22.00 25.87
C GLY A 238 4.60 -22.13 24.61
N ILE A 239 4.74 -21.22 23.62
CA ILE A 239 3.89 -21.17 22.43
C ILE A 239 4.73 -21.48 21.18
N ARG A 240 4.22 -22.33 20.30
CA ARG A 240 4.85 -22.60 18.98
C ARG A 240 4.47 -21.48 18.00
N PRO A 241 5.44 -20.75 17.43
CA PRO A 241 5.12 -19.67 16.50
C PRO A 241 4.72 -20.25 15.14
N ARG A 242 3.52 -19.87 14.66
CA ARG A 242 3.01 -20.29 13.35
C ARG A 242 3.54 -19.42 12.21
N GLN A 243 3.91 -18.18 12.52
CA GLN A 243 4.37 -17.20 11.55
C GLN A 243 5.64 -17.70 10.83
N LEU A 244 5.69 -17.43 9.53
CA LEU A 244 6.76 -17.84 8.65
C LEU A 244 8.09 -17.18 9.03
N PHE A 245 8.08 -15.86 9.24
CA PHE A 245 9.29 -15.09 9.50
C PHE A 245 9.48 -14.84 11.00
N LEU A 246 10.54 -15.40 11.56
CA LEU A 246 10.95 -15.26 12.96
C LEU A 246 12.28 -14.51 13.03
N SER A 247 12.42 -13.56 13.95
CA SER A 247 13.64 -12.76 14.08
C SER A 247 14.84 -13.63 14.44
N ASP A 248 15.95 -13.35 13.77
CA ASP A 248 17.30 -13.88 13.95
C ASP A 248 18.23 -12.87 14.63
N ALA A 249 17.69 -11.74 15.12
CA ALA A 249 18.47 -10.75 15.85
C ALA A 249 18.74 -11.21 17.30
N LYS A 250 19.94 -10.89 17.78
CA LYS A 250 20.36 -11.16 19.16
C LYS A 250 19.38 -10.56 20.17
N GLY A 251 18.92 -11.37 21.13
CA GLY A 251 17.94 -10.98 22.15
C GLY A 251 16.48 -11.01 21.69
N PHE A 252 16.23 -11.21 20.40
CA PHE A 252 14.88 -11.31 19.81
C PHE A 252 14.71 -12.61 19.01
N GLU A 253 15.56 -13.60 19.25
CA GLU A 253 15.57 -14.86 18.53
C GLU A 253 14.21 -15.53 18.65
N GLY A 254 13.69 -15.99 17.50
CA GLY A 254 12.42 -16.68 17.43
C GLY A 254 11.17 -15.80 17.48
N THR A 255 11.30 -14.51 17.83
CA THR A 255 10.16 -13.60 17.91
C THR A 255 9.56 -13.37 16.52
N PRO A 256 8.24 -13.59 16.30
CA PRO A 256 7.60 -13.28 15.03
C PRO A 256 7.86 -11.84 14.58
N ILE A 257 8.20 -11.64 13.30
CA ILE A 257 8.47 -10.30 12.78
C ILE A 257 7.21 -9.44 12.86
N SER A 258 7.30 -8.34 13.60
CA SER A 258 6.19 -7.42 13.75
C SER A 258 6.02 -6.50 12.53
N PRO A 259 4.81 -5.96 12.31
CA PRO A 259 4.58 -4.95 11.27
C PRO A 259 5.35 -3.65 11.52
N VAL A 260 5.76 -3.34 12.75
CA VAL A 260 6.60 -2.16 13.04
C VAL A 260 8.02 -2.43 12.56
N THR A 261 8.60 -3.57 12.96
CA THR A 261 9.94 -4.00 12.54
C THR A 261 10.07 -4.09 11.02
N LEU A 262 9.05 -4.64 10.33
CA LEU A 262 9.04 -4.69 8.87
C LEU A 262 9.01 -3.29 8.24
N TYR A 263 8.27 -2.34 8.83
CA TYR A 263 8.25 -0.95 8.36
C TYR A 263 9.60 -0.26 8.53
N GLU A 264 10.26 -0.46 9.67
CA GLU A 264 11.60 0.08 9.95
C GLU A 264 12.65 -0.44 8.97
N CYS A 265 12.56 -1.71 8.56
CA CYS A 265 13.45 -2.26 7.54
C CYS A 265 13.30 -1.54 6.20
N PHE A 266 12.06 -1.21 5.80
CA PHE A 266 11.82 -0.40 4.61
C PHE A 266 12.28 1.05 4.75
N LYS A 267 12.26 1.63 5.96
CA LYS A 267 12.75 2.99 6.21
C LYS A 267 14.26 3.10 6.35
N MET A 268 14.96 1.98 6.33
CA MET A 268 16.42 1.96 6.39
C MET A 268 17.00 2.58 5.12
N ARG A 269 17.76 3.66 5.29
CA ARG A 269 18.53 4.28 4.20
C ARG A 269 19.79 3.48 3.90
N THR A 270 20.07 3.35 2.61
CA THR A 270 21.24 2.67 2.07
C THR A 270 21.74 3.49 0.88
N GLU A 271 23.05 3.66 0.78
CA GLU A 271 23.69 4.23 -0.41
C GLU A 271 23.35 3.38 -1.64
N GLY A 272 22.97 4.02 -2.75
CA GLY A 272 22.47 3.34 -3.95
C GLY A 272 21.10 2.68 -3.81
N GLY A 273 20.47 2.73 -2.63
CA GLY A 273 19.11 2.24 -2.39
C GLY A 273 18.03 3.29 -2.67
N PRO A 274 16.74 2.92 -2.49
CA PRO A 274 15.63 3.85 -2.69
C PRO A 274 15.64 4.98 -1.63
N GLU A 275 15.45 6.23 -2.07
CA GLU A 275 15.42 7.40 -1.18
C GLU A 275 14.16 7.42 -0.30
N ILE A 276 12.99 7.19 -0.92
CA ILE A 276 11.70 7.08 -0.24
C ILE A 276 11.23 5.63 -0.39
N TRP A 277 11.15 4.92 0.74
CA TRP A 277 10.74 3.52 0.75
C TRP A 277 9.90 3.18 1.96
N PHE A 278 8.83 2.41 1.73
CA PHE A 278 7.91 1.92 2.75
C PHE A 278 7.12 0.73 2.17
N PRO A 279 6.56 -0.17 3.00
CA PRO A 279 5.98 -1.43 2.51
C PRO A 279 4.88 -1.27 1.46
N HIS A 280 4.08 -0.19 1.54
CA HIS A 280 3.05 0.06 0.55
C HIS A 280 3.63 0.45 -0.82
N LEU A 281 4.73 1.21 -0.85
CA LEU A 281 5.47 1.52 -2.07
C LEU A 281 6.17 0.27 -2.64
N GLY A 282 6.68 -0.62 -1.79
CA GLY A 282 7.18 -1.93 -2.21
C GLY A 282 6.13 -2.80 -2.90
N ARG A 283 4.88 -2.74 -2.43
CA ARG A 283 3.75 -3.38 -3.11
C ARG A 283 3.43 -2.73 -4.46
N HIS A 284 3.48 -1.40 -4.57
CA HIS A 284 3.31 -0.72 -5.85
C HIS A 284 4.39 -1.13 -6.85
N TYR A 285 5.65 -1.16 -6.41
CA TYR A 285 6.78 -1.66 -7.19
C TYR A 285 6.55 -3.08 -7.70
N SER A 286 6.12 -4.00 -6.83
CA SER A 286 5.81 -5.40 -7.21
C SER A 286 4.81 -5.49 -8.37
N ILE A 287 3.74 -4.69 -8.30
CA ILE A 287 2.68 -4.65 -9.30
C ILE A 287 3.24 -4.13 -10.62
N CYS A 288 3.90 -2.98 -10.61
CA CYS A 288 4.49 -2.37 -11.81
C CYS A 288 5.57 -3.25 -12.44
N ALA A 289 6.48 -3.82 -11.65
CA ALA A 289 7.48 -4.76 -12.14
C ALA A 289 6.83 -5.99 -12.79
N GLY A 290 5.76 -6.52 -12.19
CA GLY A 290 4.98 -7.61 -12.76
C GLY A 290 4.25 -7.26 -14.06
N LEU A 291 3.82 -6.00 -14.25
CA LEU A 291 3.27 -5.51 -15.51
C LEU A 291 4.35 -5.48 -16.59
N ILE A 292 5.49 -4.83 -16.29
CA ILE A 292 6.63 -4.73 -17.22
C ILE A 292 7.11 -6.11 -17.65
N GLU A 293 7.24 -7.03 -16.70
CA GLU A 293 7.69 -8.40 -16.98
C GLU A 293 6.71 -9.18 -17.86
N GLY A 294 5.40 -8.99 -17.65
CA GLY A 294 4.37 -9.56 -18.52
C GLY A 294 4.48 -9.02 -19.95
N LEU A 295 4.54 -7.70 -20.08
CA LEU A 295 4.68 -7.02 -21.37
C LEU A 295 5.97 -7.42 -22.11
N ARG A 296 7.10 -7.51 -21.39
CA ARG A 296 8.38 -7.96 -21.96
C ARG A 296 8.31 -9.38 -22.52
N LYS A 297 7.67 -10.30 -21.80
CA LYS A 297 7.51 -11.69 -22.25
C LYS A 297 6.70 -11.78 -23.53
N GLU A 298 5.63 -11.00 -23.62
CA GLU A 298 4.77 -11.02 -24.80
C GLU A 298 5.40 -10.33 -26.00
N ALA A 299 6.10 -9.21 -25.79
CA ALA A 299 6.91 -8.59 -26.83
C ALA A 299 7.97 -9.57 -27.37
N THR A 300 8.65 -10.28 -26.47
CA THR A 300 9.65 -11.30 -26.84
C THR A 300 9.02 -12.45 -27.63
N ALA A 301 7.81 -12.91 -27.24
CA ALA A 301 7.08 -13.93 -27.98
C ALA A 301 6.66 -13.48 -29.39
N MET A 302 6.60 -12.16 -29.63
CA MET A 302 6.38 -11.56 -30.95
C MET A 302 7.69 -11.18 -31.66
N ASN A 303 8.85 -11.68 -31.19
CA ASN A 303 10.19 -11.34 -31.68
C ASN A 303 10.51 -9.84 -31.64
N GLY A 304 9.94 -9.11 -30.68
CA GLY A 304 10.13 -7.68 -30.51
C GLY A 304 10.70 -7.32 -29.13
N LEU A 305 11.21 -6.08 -29.03
CA LEU A 305 11.56 -5.47 -27.77
C LEU A 305 10.39 -4.62 -27.27
N LEU A 306 10.18 -4.55 -25.96
CA LEU A 306 9.03 -3.83 -25.40
C LEU A 306 8.95 -2.36 -25.85
N HIS A 307 10.09 -1.67 -25.95
CA HIS A 307 10.12 -0.27 -26.41
C HIS A 307 9.76 -0.11 -27.89
N ASN A 308 9.82 -1.19 -28.68
CA ASN A 308 9.44 -1.19 -30.10
C ASN A 308 7.97 -1.53 -30.33
N MET A 309 7.21 -1.82 -29.26
CA MET A 309 5.83 -2.22 -29.40
C MET A 309 4.91 -1.02 -29.66
N PRO A 310 3.94 -1.12 -30.59
CA PRO A 310 3.00 -0.05 -30.86
C PRO A 310 2.24 0.40 -29.61
N LEU A 311 1.95 1.71 -29.51
CA LEU A 311 1.27 2.30 -28.36
C LEU A 311 -0.08 1.63 -28.02
N ASN A 312 -0.89 1.36 -29.04
CA ASN A 312 -2.17 0.68 -28.87
C ASN A 312 -2.00 -0.75 -28.32
N TRP A 313 -0.94 -1.46 -28.73
CA TRP A 313 -0.59 -2.77 -28.19
C TRP A 313 -0.23 -2.66 -26.70
N VAL A 314 0.64 -1.72 -26.33
CA VAL A 314 1.07 -1.52 -24.94
C VAL A 314 -0.13 -1.24 -24.04
N LYS A 315 -1.04 -0.34 -24.46
CA LYS A 315 -2.27 -0.02 -23.70
C LYS A 315 -3.16 -1.24 -23.51
N ASN A 316 -3.46 -1.97 -24.59
CA ASN A 316 -4.34 -3.14 -24.55
C ASN A 316 -3.75 -4.28 -23.68
N ARG A 317 -2.45 -4.55 -23.79
CA ARG A 317 -1.79 -5.60 -22.99
C ARG A 317 -1.61 -5.21 -21.53
N THR A 318 -1.44 -3.91 -21.25
CA THR A 318 -1.37 -3.40 -19.88
C THR A 318 -2.65 -3.71 -19.12
N GLU A 319 -3.83 -3.52 -19.71
CA GLU A 319 -5.10 -3.84 -19.06
C GLU A 319 -5.22 -5.33 -18.70
N TYR A 320 -4.83 -6.22 -19.63
CA TYR A 320 -4.81 -7.66 -19.38
C TYR A 320 -3.92 -8.03 -18.19
N HIS A 321 -2.66 -7.58 -18.18
CA HIS A 321 -1.75 -7.85 -17.07
C HIS A 321 -2.17 -7.18 -15.76
N LEU A 322 -2.80 -6.00 -15.83
CA LEU A 322 -3.33 -5.31 -14.67
C LEU A 322 -4.41 -6.14 -13.98
N ASN A 323 -5.27 -6.82 -14.73
CA ASN A 323 -6.26 -7.73 -14.15
C ASN A 323 -5.62 -8.91 -13.39
N ILE A 324 -4.49 -9.43 -13.88
CA ILE A 324 -3.72 -10.47 -13.17
C ILE A 324 -3.12 -9.90 -11.88
N GLN A 325 -2.46 -8.74 -11.95
CA GLN A 325 -1.84 -8.10 -10.78
C GLN A 325 -2.88 -7.66 -9.74
N ARG A 326 -4.09 -7.27 -10.17
CA ARG A 326 -5.20 -6.94 -9.26
C ARG A 326 -5.61 -8.11 -8.39
N ARG A 327 -5.70 -9.31 -8.96
CA ARG A 327 -6.03 -10.54 -8.22
C ARG A 327 -4.92 -10.86 -7.21
N LYS A 328 -3.66 -10.79 -7.64
CA LYS A 328 -2.47 -10.96 -6.78
C LYS A 328 -2.48 -10.00 -5.58
N ALA A 329 -2.71 -8.72 -5.84
CA ALA A 329 -2.72 -7.68 -4.81
C ALA A 329 -4.01 -7.69 -3.95
N GLY A 330 -5.11 -8.26 -4.44
CA GLY A 330 -6.43 -8.16 -3.81
C GLY A 330 -7.01 -6.75 -3.90
N HIS A 331 -6.90 -6.11 -5.07
CA HIS A 331 -7.57 -4.84 -5.37
C HIS A 331 -8.98 -5.09 -5.90
N LEU A 332 -9.98 -4.51 -5.22
CA LEU A 332 -11.39 -4.65 -5.60
C LEU A 332 -11.82 -3.60 -6.64
N SER A 333 -11.37 -2.35 -6.54
CA SER A 333 -11.79 -1.27 -7.45
C SER A 333 -10.75 -0.95 -8.54
N ALA A 334 -11.25 -0.56 -9.72
CA ALA A 334 -10.42 -0.08 -10.84
C ALA A 334 -9.74 1.27 -10.54
N ALA A 335 -10.39 2.13 -9.73
CA ALA A 335 -9.83 3.40 -9.27
C ALA A 335 -8.53 3.24 -8.47
N THR A 336 -8.36 2.12 -7.75
CA THR A 336 -7.10 1.83 -7.01
C THR A 336 -5.96 1.42 -7.96
N THR A 337 -6.27 1.15 -9.23
CA THR A 337 -5.32 0.60 -10.21
C THR A 337 -4.98 1.52 -11.36
N GLU A 338 -5.72 2.62 -11.52
CA GLU A 338 -5.47 3.65 -12.53
C GLU A 338 -4.06 4.25 -12.41
N ILE A 339 -3.56 4.39 -11.18
CA ILE A 339 -2.18 4.82 -10.89
C ILE A 339 -1.11 3.96 -11.55
N TYR A 340 -1.37 2.66 -11.78
CA TYR A 340 -0.40 1.76 -12.42
C TYR A 340 -0.43 1.88 -13.93
N THR A 341 -1.61 2.10 -14.52
CA THR A 341 -1.74 2.38 -15.94
C THR A 341 -1.06 3.70 -16.28
N GLN A 342 -1.32 4.76 -15.50
CA GLN A 342 -0.63 6.05 -15.63
C GLN A 342 0.88 5.89 -15.50
N TRP A 343 1.35 5.11 -14.54
CA TRP A 343 2.79 4.84 -14.38
C TRP A 343 3.40 4.17 -15.62
N VAL A 344 2.73 3.16 -16.19
CA VAL A 344 3.18 2.49 -17.41
C VAL A 344 3.21 3.48 -18.58
N GLU A 345 2.16 4.29 -18.76
CA GLU A 345 2.10 5.30 -19.81
C GLU A 345 3.22 6.33 -19.66
N THR A 346 3.52 6.82 -18.46
CA THR A 346 4.63 7.76 -18.27
C THR A 346 5.99 7.11 -18.54
N ASN A 347 6.23 5.91 -18.02
CA ASN A 347 7.58 5.32 -18.00
C ASN A 347 7.94 4.53 -19.27
N LEU A 348 6.95 4.00 -20.00
CA LEU A 348 7.19 3.22 -21.21
C LEU A 348 6.82 3.97 -22.49
N ILE A 349 5.91 4.94 -22.41
CA ILE A 349 5.40 5.64 -23.61
C ILE A 349 5.95 7.05 -23.66
N LEU A 350 5.69 7.87 -22.64
CA LEU A 350 6.04 9.30 -22.71
C LEU A 350 7.54 9.56 -22.61
N ARG A 351 8.22 8.91 -21.66
CA ARG A 351 9.65 9.15 -21.42
C ARG A 351 10.55 8.84 -22.63
N PRO A 352 10.43 7.67 -23.30
CA PRO A 352 11.22 7.40 -24.50
C PRO A 352 10.94 8.38 -25.65
N THR A 353 9.67 8.74 -25.89
CA THR A 353 9.31 9.72 -26.94
C THR A 353 9.88 11.11 -26.66
N THR A 354 9.89 11.53 -25.38
CA THR A 354 10.51 12.79 -24.96
C THR A 354 12.03 12.75 -25.11
N ASP A 355 12.68 11.65 -24.72
CA ASP A 355 14.13 11.48 -24.86
C ASP A 355 14.55 11.45 -26.36
N GLU A 356 13.78 10.78 -27.23
CA GLU A 356 13.97 10.78 -28.69
C GLU A 356 13.78 12.17 -29.30
N TRP A 357 12.74 12.90 -28.88
CA TRP A 357 12.48 14.27 -29.35
C TRP A 357 13.57 15.25 -28.91
N HIS A 358 14.03 15.16 -27.66
CA HIS A 358 15.16 15.97 -27.19
C HIS A 358 16.44 15.66 -27.97
N SER A 359 16.74 14.38 -28.20
CA SER A 359 17.88 13.98 -29.03
C SER A 359 17.75 14.51 -30.46
N PHE A 360 16.55 14.47 -31.06
CA PHE A 360 16.29 15.06 -32.38
C PHE A 360 16.55 16.57 -32.40
N LEU A 361 16.04 17.32 -31.43
CA LEU A 361 16.27 18.76 -31.32
C LEU A 361 17.76 19.11 -31.13
N GLU A 362 18.49 18.35 -30.32
CA GLU A 362 19.94 18.55 -30.11
C GLU A 362 20.76 18.25 -31.36
N THR A 363 20.35 17.27 -32.17
CA THR A 363 20.99 16.97 -33.47
C THR A 363 20.59 17.94 -34.58
N GLY A 364 19.42 18.57 -34.48
CA GLY A 364 18.89 19.53 -35.46
C GLY A 364 19.64 20.87 -35.51
N ASP A 365 20.18 21.34 -34.38
CA ASP A 365 20.97 22.59 -34.33
C ASP A 365 22.36 22.46 -34.98
N SER A 366 22.83 21.24 -35.23
CA SER A 366 24.13 20.98 -35.87
C SER A 366 24.08 21.07 -37.40
N ALA A 367 22.89 21.06 -38.01
CA ALA A 367 22.71 21.00 -39.47
C ALA A 367 22.52 22.38 -40.13
N CYS A 368 22.36 23.46 -39.36
CA CYS A 368 22.06 24.80 -39.90
C CYS A 368 23.25 25.79 -39.92
N GLN A 369 24.47 25.35 -39.57
CA GLN A 369 25.69 26.18 -39.63
C GLN A 369 26.73 25.66 -40.61
N LYS A 370 26.38 25.40 -41.87
CA LYS A 370 27.35 25.34 -42.99
C LYS A 370 26.73 25.79 -44.31
N THR A 371 26.55 27.09 -44.45
CA THR A 371 26.60 27.79 -45.75
C THR A 371 26.81 29.29 -45.52
N VAL A 372 28.08 29.68 -45.40
CA VAL A 372 28.60 30.96 -45.93
C VAL A 372 29.91 30.65 -46.62
#